data_AF-A0A4R4LIN2-F1
#
_entry.id   AF-A0A4R4LIN2-F1
#
_cell.length_a   1.000
_cell.length_b   1.000
_cell.length_c   1.000
_cell.angle_alpha   90.00
_cell.angle_beta   90.00
_cell.angle_gamma   90.00
#
_symmetry.space_group_name_H-M   'P 1'
#
loop_
_entity.id
_entity.type
_entity.pdbx_description
1 polymer ?
#
loop_
_entity_poly.entity_id
_entity_poly.type
_entity_poly.pdbx_seq_one_letter_code
_entity_poly.pdbx_strand_id
1 'polypeptide(L)'
;MPLAAIDAATRALLATADGFDDGDVRAPSLLPGWTRGHVLTHVARNADGGTRLLTWARTGVESYEYPSMEARAAEIEEGAGRPAAALVEDVRDSARRFADAYALMPDEAWTRTVQWTSGARHPAARAADSRLTEVLVHHVDLDAGFTPSDWPAEFTSRALDSVVAAFARREDAPRLRLRATDTGRELGNSEDHGAGEAANEGETRDNAKTPDNDETRDNDETPGNRETRGDDEAPGSGEARGDGKGPGDDEARDNDETRDNDEVPGNREARGDGKGPGDDEVRGDGESPGGGGGLVVVAGAEASLLAWLMGRSRGEDLTGAAGVTLPFLY
;
A
#
# COMPACT_ATOMS: atom_id res chain seq x y z
N MET A 1 7.54 -5.75 -8.29
CA MET A 1 8.84 -5.31 -7.71
C MET A 1 9.71 -6.52 -7.38
N PRO A 2 10.97 -6.65 -7.85
CA PRO A 2 11.83 -7.81 -7.53
C PRO A 2 12.14 -7.93 -6.04
N LEU A 3 12.02 -9.15 -5.50
CA LEU A 3 12.32 -9.48 -4.10
C LEU A 3 13.72 -9.03 -3.65
N ALA A 4 14.74 -9.12 -4.52
CA ALA A 4 16.10 -8.72 -4.21
C ALA A 4 16.24 -7.23 -3.77
N ALA A 5 15.35 -6.34 -4.23
CA ALA A 5 15.31 -4.94 -3.78
C ALA A 5 14.70 -4.81 -2.37
N ILE A 6 13.65 -5.58 -2.08
CA ILE A 6 13.01 -5.67 -0.76
C ILE A 6 14.01 -6.24 0.26
N ASP A 7 14.73 -7.31 -0.11
CA ASP A 7 15.76 -7.91 0.74
C ASP A 7 16.94 -6.96 0.98
N ALA A 8 17.32 -6.15 -0.03
CA ALA A 8 18.39 -5.16 0.10
C ALA A 8 18.00 -4.04 1.08
N ALA A 9 16.82 -3.46 0.91
CA ALA A 9 16.27 -2.47 1.84
C ALA A 9 16.12 -3.05 3.26
N THR A 10 15.62 -4.29 3.38
CA THR A 10 15.42 -4.94 4.68
C THR A 10 16.76 -5.23 5.38
N ARG A 11 17.80 -5.66 4.64
CA ARG A 11 19.15 -5.80 5.18
C ARG A 11 19.75 -4.46 5.65
N ALA A 12 19.47 -3.36 4.96
CA ALA A 12 19.92 -2.03 5.37
C ALA A 12 19.23 -1.59 6.68
N LEU A 13 17.90 -1.72 6.76
CA LEU A 13 17.13 -1.42 7.98
C LEU A 13 17.62 -2.27 9.16
N LEU A 14 17.82 -3.57 8.95
CA LEU A 14 18.34 -4.48 9.98
C LEU A 14 19.76 -4.11 10.41
N ALA A 15 20.66 -3.73 9.48
CA ALA A 15 22.01 -3.32 9.82
C ALA A 15 22.08 -2.02 10.66
N THR A 16 21.09 -1.13 10.52
CA THR A 16 20.89 0.00 11.44
C THR A 16 20.31 -0.47 12.77
N ALA A 17 19.27 -1.30 12.76
CA ALA A 17 18.57 -1.74 13.97
C ALA A 17 19.40 -2.69 14.85
N ASP A 18 20.34 -3.44 14.27
CA ASP A 18 21.36 -4.24 14.98
C ASP A 18 22.27 -3.39 15.88
N GLY A 19 22.32 -2.07 15.66
CA GLY A 19 23.08 -1.12 16.48
C GLY A 19 22.32 -0.55 17.69
N PHE A 20 21.01 -0.79 17.82
CA PHE A 20 20.19 -0.22 18.88
C PHE A 20 20.26 -1.00 20.20
N ASP A 21 20.30 -0.28 21.33
CA ASP A 21 20.01 -0.85 22.64
C ASP A 21 18.54 -0.65 23.09
N ASP A 22 18.20 -1.16 24.28
CA ASP A 22 16.86 -1.04 24.87
C ASP A 22 16.44 0.42 25.15
N GLY A 23 17.38 1.36 25.22
CA GLY A 23 17.13 2.80 25.29
C GLY A 23 16.85 3.40 23.92
N ASP A 24 17.63 3.03 22.89
CA ASP A 24 17.43 3.51 21.52
C ASP A 24 16.05 3.17 20.96
N VAL A 25 15.54 1.96 21.22
CA VAL A 25 14.18 1.54 20.77
C VAL A 25 13.04 2.22 21.56
N ARG A 26 13.35 2.84 22.70
CA ARG A 26 12.41 3.63 23.52
C ARG A 26 12.47 5.12 23.21
N ALA A 27 13.51 5.60 22.55
CA ALA A 27 13.59 6.98 22.08
C ALA A 27 12.58 7.24 20.94
N PRO A 28 12.14 8.50 20.77
CA PRO A 28 11.24 8.88 19.68
C PRO A 28 11.75 8.48 18.29
N SER A 29 10.80 8.24 17.40
CA SER A 29 11.00 8.19 15.94
C SER A 29 10.65 9.56 15.32
N LEU A 30 10.78 9.70 14.00
CA LEU A 30 10.24 10.88 13.30
C LEU A 30 8.70 10.90 13.25
N LEU A 31 8.03 9.78 13.54
CA LEU A 31 6.57 9.70 13.57
C LEU A 31 6.03 10.21 14.93
N PRO A 32 5.07 11.17 14.94
CA PRO A 32 4.51 11.72 16.17
C PRO A 32 3.97 10.64 17.12
N GLY A 33 4.41 10.68 18.38
CA GLY A 33 4.00 9.74 19.43
C GLY A 33 4.69 8.37 19.40
N TRP A 34 5.27 7.95 18.26
CA TRP A 34 5.88 6.64 18.10
C TRP A 34 7.37 6.63 18.52
N THR A 35 7.78 5.60 19.24
CA THR A 35 9.21 5.28 19.44
C THR A 35 9.75 4.46 18.28
N ARG A 36 11.08 4.33 18.15
CA ARG A 36 11.70 3.42 17.17
C ARG A 36 11.19 1.97 17.30
N GLY A 37 10.84 1.50 18.50
CA GLY A 37 10.21 0.19 18.73
C GLY A 37 8.80 0.04 18.17
N HIS A 38 8.01 1.13 18.07
CA HIS A 38 6.72 1.13 17.37
C HIS A 38 6.95 0.97 15.86
N VAL A 39 7.92 1.71 15.31
CA VAL A 39 8.32 1.63 13.89
C VAL A 39 8.78 0.21 13.52
N LEU A 40 9.67 -0.40 14.32
CA LEU A 40 10.12 -1.78 14.10
C LEU A 40 8.97 -2.80 14.20
N THR A 41 8.05 -2.63 15.15
CA THR A 41 6.89 -3.52 15.29
C THR A 41 5.91 -3.38 14.12
N HIS A 42 5.62 -2.16 13.67
CA HIS A 42 4.83 -1.91 12.45
C HIS A 42 5.49 -2.53 11.22
N VAL A 43 6.80 -2.35 11.03
CA VAL A 43 7.56 -2.98 9.92
C VAL A 43 7.50 -4.50 9.99
N ALA A 44 7.41 -5.12 11.18
CA ALA A 44 7.17 -6.56 11.29
C ALA A 44 5.72 -6.96 10.93
N ARG A 45 4.71 -6.28 11.49
CA ARG A 45 3.29 -6.55 11.23
C ARG A 45 2.88 -6.30 9.78
N ASN A 46 3.49 -5.34 9.09
CA ASN A 46 3.32 -5.13 7.65
C ASN A 46 3.88 -6.30 6.81
N ALA A 47 5.00 -6.91 7.21
CA ALA A 47 5.50 -8.11 6.54
C ALA A 47 4.52 -9.30 6.73
N ASP A 48 3.95 -9.46 7.93
CA ASP A 48 2.91 -10.45 8.20
C ASP A 48 1.64 -10.20 7.38
N GLY A 49 1.24 -8.94 7.23
CA GLY A 49 0.10 -8.54 6.40
C GLY A 49 0.31 -8.77 4.91
N GLY A 50 1.48 -8.40 4.38
CA GLY A 50 1.88 -8.74 3.02
C GLY A 50 1.93 -10.26 2.79
N THR A 51 2.37 -11.04 3.78
CA THR A 51 2.38 -12.51 3.75
C THR A 51 0.96 -13.09 3.63
N ARG A 52 -0.02 -12.50 4.32
CA ARG A 52 -1.45 -12.85 4.20
C ARG A 52 -1.99 -12.56 2.80
N LEU A 53 -1.77 -11.35 2.28
CA LEU A 53 -2.20 -10.94 0.94
C LEU A 53 -1.61 -11.80 -0.18
N LEU A 54 -0.31 -12.13 -0.13
CA LEU A 54 0.32 -13.03 -1.10
C LEU A 54 -0.20 -14.47 -0.97
N THR A 55 -0.48 -14.94 0.25
CA THR A 55 -1.06 -16.26 0.47
C THR A 55 -2.49 -16.35 -0.05
N TRP A 56 -3.30 -15.29 0.10
CA TRP A 56 -4.61 -15.18 -0.54
C TRP A 56 -4.47 -15.24 -2.07
N ALA A 57 -3.64 -14.38 -2.66
CA ALA A 57 -3.42 -14.34 -4.10
C ALA A 57 -3.03 -15.71 -4.67
N ARG A 58 -2.09 -16.42 -4.03
CA ARG A 58 -1.65 -17.76 -4.41
C ARG A 58 -2.77 -18.82 -4.32
N THR A 59 -3.50 -18.86 -3.21
CA THR A 59 -4.41 -19.97 -2.86
C THR A 59 -5.88 -19.77 -3.24
N GLY A 60 -6.32 -18.52 -3.43
CA GLY A 60 -7.73 -18.16 -3.58
C GLY A 60 -8.52 -18.07 -2.28
N VAL A 61 -7.93 -18.42 -1.12
CA VAL A 61 -8.59 -18.33 0.20
C VAL A 61 -8.38 -16.93 0.76
N GLU A 62 -9.47 -16.23 1.10
CA GLU A 62 -9.40 -14.81 1.51
C GLU A 62 -8.62 -14.60 2.81
N SER A 63 -7.73 -13.61 2.81
CA SER A 63 -6.91 -13.26 3.98
C SER A 63 -6.44 -11.80 3.88
N TYR A 64 -7.07 -10.93 4.66
CA TYR A 64 -6.81 -9.48 4.70
C TYR A 64 -5.44 -9.15 5.32
N GLU A 65 -4.96 -7.91 5.12
CA GLU A 65 -3.66 -7.47 5.65
C GLU A 65 -3.64 -7.54 7.19
N TYR A 66 -4.73 -7.18 7.87
CA TYR A 66 -4.96 -7.29 9.31
C TYR A 66 -6.41 -7.71 9.60
N PRO A 67 -6.72 -8.26 10.80
CA PRO A 67 -8.10 -8.56 11.20
C PRO A 67 -8.99 -7.31 11.23
N SER A 68 -8.46 -6.18 11.70
CA SER A 68 -9.05 -4.84 11.63
C SER A 68 -7.93 -3.79 11.80
N MET A 69 -8.25 -2.49 11.68
CA MET A 69 -7.26 -1.42 11.87
C MET A 69 -6.92 -1.21 13.35
N GLU A 70 -7.89 -1.41 14.23
CA GLU A 70 -7.75 -1.37 15.69
C GLU A 70 -6.91 -2.56 16.18
N ALA A 71 -7.09 -3.75 15.59
CA ALA A 71 -6.24 -4.91 15.85
C ALA A 71 -4.78 -4.64 15.46
N ARG A 72 -4.54 -4.04 14.28
CA ARG A 72 -3.20 -3.58 13.86
C ARG A 72 -2.60 -2.60 14.87
N ALA A 73 -3.38 -1.62 15.34
CA ALA A 73 -2.89 -0.65 16.31
C ALA A 73 -2.52 -1.32 17.65
N ALA A 74 -3.37 -2.21 18.17
CA ALA A 74 -3.09 -2.96 19.39
C ALA A 74 -1.84 -3.85 19.28
N GLU A 75 -1.65 -4.55 18.15
CA GLU A 75 -0.45 -5.35 17.88
C GLU A 75 0.85 -4.50 17.84
N ILE A 76 0.75 -3.23 17.43
CA ILE A 76 1.88 -2.29 17.41
C ILE A 76 2.21 -1.79 18.82
N GLU A 77 1.21 -1.33 19.58
CA GLU A 77 1.38 -0.82 20.95
C GLU A 77 1.90 -1.92 21.92
N GLU A 78 1.33 -3.14 21.87
CA GLU A 78 1.80 -4.27 22.67
C GLU A 78 3.24 -4.66 22.30
N GLY A 79 3.55 -4.70 21.00
CA GLY A 79 4.86 -5.10 20.52
C GLY A 79 5.97 -4.05 20.74
N ALA A 80 5.66 -2.77 20.75
CA ALA A 80 6.65 -1.69 20.86
C ALA A 80 7.44 -1.70 22.19
N GLY A 81 6.83 -2.24 23.25
CA GLY A 81 7.43 -2.39 24.58
C GLY A 81 8.49 -3.49 24.70
N ARG A 82 8.78 -4.27 23.65
CA ARG A 82 9.77 -5.37 23.70
C ARG A 82 11.22 -4.87 23.76
N PRO A 83 12.19 -5.70 24.19
CA PRO A 83 13.62 -5.40 24.10
C PRO A 83 14.09 -5.27 22.64
N ALA A 84 15.18 -4.53 22.40
CA ALA A 84 15.71 -4.23 21.07
C ALA A 84 16.00 -5.50 20.26
N ALA A 85 16.70 -6.48 20.85
CA ALA A 85 16.98 -7.76 20.20
C ALA A 85 15.70 -8.53 19.79
N ALA A 86 14.64 -8.46 20.60
CA ALA A 86 13.37 -9.12 20.28
C ALA A 86 12.58 -8.40 19.17
N LEU A 87 12.71 -7.06 19.07
CA LEU A 87 12.17 -6.27 17.97
C LEU A 87 12.91 -6.57 16.65
N VAL A 88 14.23 -6.64 16.69
CA VAL A 88 15.08 -6.95 15.54
C VAL A 88 14.82 -8.36 15.00
N GLU A 89 14.76 -9.37 15.87
CA GLU A 89 14.44 -10.74 15.42
C GLU A 89 13.01 -10.88 14.88
N ASP A 90 12.02 -10.15 15.43
CA ASP A 90 10.66 -10.11 14.84
C ASP A 90 10.66 -9.51 13.42
N VAL A 91 11.46 -8.46 13.17
CA VAL A 91 11.66 -7.92 11.82
C VAL A 91 12.38 -8.92 10.90
N ARG A 92 13.37 -9.69 11.39
CA ARG A 92 14.04 -10.77 10.61
C ARG A 92 13.07 -11.90 10.26
N ASP A 93 12.28 -12.38 11.22
CA ASP A 93 11.39 -13.53 11.06
C ASP A 93 10.14 -13.19 10.23
N SER A 94 9.58 -11.99 10.39
CA SER A 94 8.48 -11.49 9.53
C SER A 94 8.97 -11.27 8.09
N ALA A 95 10.14 -10.66 7.89
CA ALA A 95 10.71 -10.48 6.56
C ALA A 95 11.01 -11.81 5.86
N ARG A 96 11.52 -12.82 6.59
CA ARG A 96 11.75 -14.17 6.04
C ARG A 96 10.44 -14.81 5.56
N ARG A 97 9.39 -14.76 6.39
CA ARG A 97 8.05 -15.27 6.04
C ARG A 97 7.46 -14.55 4.81
N PHE A 98 7.69 -13.24 4.66
CA PHE A 98 7.31 -12.50 3.47
C PHE A 98 8.10 -12.95 2.22
N ALA A 99 9.43 -13.13 2.33
CA ALA A 99 10.28 -13.58 1.23
C ALA A 99 9.93 -15.01 0.79
N ASP A 100 9.68 -15.93 1.73
CA ASP A 100 9.20 -17.28 1.47
C ASP A 100 7.83 -17.27 0.75
N ALA A 101 6.90 -16.41 1.20
CA ALA A 101 5.59 -16.26 0.56
C ALA A 101 5.67 -15.65 -0.84
N TYR A 102 6.57 -14.68 -1.06
CA TYR A 102 6.90 -14.13 -2.39
C TYR A 102 7.44 -15.23 -3.31
N ALA A 103 8.42 -16.01 -2.85
CA ALA A 103 9.09 -17.03 -3.66
C ALA A 103 8.14 -18.17 -4.09
N LEU A 104 7.01 -18.34 -3.41
CA LEU A 104 5.95 -19.30 -3.73
C LEU A 104 4.84 -18.76 -4.65
N MET A 105 4.92 -17.51 -5.11
CA MET A 105 3.92 -16.92 -6.02
C MET A 105 4.15 -17.35 -7.48
N PRO A 106 3.22 -18.07 -8.12
CA PRO A 106 3.27 -18.32 -9.56
C PRO A 106 2.93 -17.05 -10.36
N ASP A 107 3.36 -16.98 -11.62
CA ASP A 107 3.27 -15.77 -12.45
C ASP A 107 1.84 -15.20 -12.53
N GLU A 108 0.83 -16.07 -12.70
CA GLU A 108 -0.57 -15.67 -12.81
C GLU A 108 -1.24 -15.35 -11.46
N ALA A 109 -0.55 -15.46 -10.34
CA ALA A 109 -1.04 -14.99 -9.04
C ALA A 109 -0.77 -13.49 -8.81
N TRP A 110 0.26 -12.91 -9.44
CA TRP A 110 0.63 -11.50 -9.26
C TRP A 110 -0.42 -10.50 -9.75
N THR A 111 -1.22 -10.89 -10.74
CA THR A 111 -2.30 -10.08 -11.33
C THR A 111 -3.66 -10.27 -10.64
N ARG A 112 -3.81 -11.28 -9.77
CA ARG A 112 -5.07 -11.53 -9.05
C ARG A 112 -5.35 -10.40 -8.05
N THR A 113 -6.59 -9.92 -8.04
CA THR A 113 -7.04 -8.86 -7.15
C THR A 113 -7.21 -9.39 -5.72
N VAL A 114 -6.55 -8.74 -4.77
CA VAL A 114 -6.75 -8.92 -3.32
C VAL A 114 -7.23 -7.62 -2.69
N GLN A 115 -7.72 -7.68 -1.44
CA GLN A 115 -8.28 -6.55 -0.72
C GLN A 115 -7.51 -6.26 0.57
N TRP A 116 -7.18 -5.00 0.77
CA TRP A 116 -6.59 -4.47 2.00
C TRP A 116 -7.67 -4.32 3.08
N THR A 117 -7.29 -4.28 4.36
CA THR A 117 -8.24 -4.12 5.48
C THR A 117 -9.03 -2.81 5.41
N SER A 118 -8.49 -1.78 4.74
CA SER A 118 -9.18 -0.53 4.40
C SER A 118 -10.21 -0.65 3.25
N GLY A 119 -10.48 -1.85 2.76
CA GLY A 119 -11.37 -2.11 1.63
C GLY A 119 -10.79 -1.81 0.25
N ALA A 120 -9.59 -1.21 0.15
CA ALA A 120 -8.92 -0.94 -1.13
C ALA A 120 -8.57 -2.24 -1.87
N ARG A 121 -8.78 -2.28 -3.20
CA ARG A 121 -8.59 -3.49 -4.03
C ARG A 121 -7.53 -3.26 -5.09
N HIS A 122 -6.49 -4.11 -5.10
CA HIS A 122 -5.38 -4.03 -6.06
C HIS A 122 -4.88 -5.43 -6.47
N PRO A 123 -4.16 -5.57 -7.60
CA PRO A 123 -3.41 -6.78 -7.91
C PRO A 123 -2.39 -7.11 -6.82
N ALA A 124 -2.14 -8.39 -6.56
CA ALA A 124 -1.22 -8.87 -5.52
C ALA A 124 0.20 -8.28 -5.63
N ALA A 125 0.67 -7.95 -6.83
CA ALA A 125 1.93 -7.22 -7.06
C ALA A 125 2.05 -5.93 -6.23
N ARG A 126 0.94 -5.23 -5.96
CA ARG A 126 0.91 -4.01 -5.14
C ARG A 126 1.34 -4.25 -3.69
N ALA A 127 1.24 -5.48 -3.16
CA ALA A 127 1.75 -5.83 -1.84
C ALA A 127 3.30 -5.85 -1.82
N ALA A 128 3.95 -6.35 -2.87
CA ALA A 128 5.41 -6.31 -3.01
C ALA A 128 5.93 -4.89 -3.21
N ASP A 129 5.23 -4.07 -4.00
CA ASP A 129 5.55 -2.64 -4.11
C ASP A 129 5.32 -1.89 -2.79
N SER A 130 4.28 -2.22 -2.01
CA SER A 130 4.11 -1.67 -0.64
C SER A 130 5.28 -2.06 0.25
N ARG A 131 5.68 -3.33 0.26
CA ARG A 131 6.72 -3.81 1.19
C ARG A 131 8.06 -3.08 0.99
N LEU A 132 8.40 -2.71 -0.24
CA LEU A 132 9.58 -1.89 -0.50
C LEU A 132 9.43 -0.46 0.05
N THR A 133 8.28 0.18 -0.18
CA THR A 133 7.96 1.52 0.34
C THR A 133 7.99 1.56 1.86
N GLU A 134 7.30 0.62 2.51
CA GLU A 134 7.21 0.52 3.98
C GLU A 134 8.61 0.42 4.60
N VAL A 135 9.47 -0.47 4.08
CA VAL A 135 10.83 -0.62 4.60
C VAL A 135 11.68 0.63 4.37
N LEU A 136 11.67 1.22 3.17
CA LEU A 136 12.52 2.38 2.85
C LEU A 136 12.07 3.68 3.54
N VAL A 137 10.75 3.89 3.69
CA VAL A 137 10.20 5.06 4.38
C VAL A 137 10.41 4.91 5.89
N HIS A 138 10.11 3.75 6.45
CA HIS A 138 10.26 3.56 7.90
C HIS A 138 11.72 3.42 8.36
N HIS A 139 12.66 3.10 7.47
CA HIS A 139 14.10 3.23 7.76
C HIS A 139 14.51 4.71 7.95
N VAL A 140 13.89 5.66 7.25
CA VAL A 140 14.05 7.10 7.52
C VAL A 140 13.34 7.48 8.82
N ASP A 141 12.10 7.01 9.03
CA ASP A 141 11.33 7.31 10.23
C ASP A 141 12.03 6.85 11.53
N LEU A 142 12.96 5.89 11.47
CA LEU A 142 13.78 5.45 12.61
C LEU A 142 14.74 6.53 13.18
N ASP A 143 14.94 7.68 12.54
CA ASP A 143 15.87 8.74 13.01
C ASP A 143 17.25 8.19 13.43
N ALA A 144 17.90 7.47 12.52
CA ALA A 144 19.11 6.69 12.79
C ALA A 144 20.16 6.79 11.67
N GLY A 145 20.24 7.97 11.03
CA GLY A 145 21.25 8.29 10.02
C GLY A 145 20.97 7.81 8.59
N PHE A 146 19.92 7.04 8.36
CA PHE A 146 19.38 6.78 7.02
C PHE A 146 18.38 7.88 6.65
N THR A 147 18.49 8.41 5.43
CA THR A 147 17.80 9.64 4.99
C THR A 147 17.09 9.45 3.66
N PRO A 148 16.20 10.37 3.23
CA PRO A 148 15.62 10.31 1.88
C PRO A 148 16.67 10.30 0.75
N SER A 149 17.83 10.93 0.96
CA SER A 149 18.96 10.89 0.02
C SER A 149 19.61 9.51 -0.14
N ASP A 150 19.36 8.58 0.77
CA ASP A 150 19.84 7.19 0.70
C ASP A 150 18.84 6.26 -0.02
N TRP A 151 17.66 6.76 -0.43
CA TRP A 151 16.69 5.99 -1.20
C TRP A 151 17.22 5.63 -2.60
N PRO A 152 17.10 4.36 -3.06
CA PRO A 152 17.50 3.98 -4.40
C PRO A 152 16.74 4.76 -5.48
N ALA A 153 17.45 5.34 -6.45
CA ALA A 153 16.85 6.23 -7.45
C ALA A 153 15.64 5.62 -8.20
N GLU A 154 15.67 4.33 -8.54
CA GLU A 154 14.53 3.63 -9.17
C GLU A 154 13.30 3.55 -8.25
N PHE A 155 13.51 3.40 -6.93
CA PHE A 155 12.42 3.49 -5.97
C PHE A 155 11.88 4.92 -5.92
N THR A 156 12.76 5.90 -5.72
CA THR A 156 12.41 7.32 -5.63
C THR A 156 11.58 7.79 -6.83
N SER A 157 12.00 7.48 -8.05
CA SER A 157 11.29 7.90 -9.26
C SER A 157 9.88 7.32 -9.39
N ARG A 158 9.71 6.02 -9.16
CA ARG A 158 8.39 5.37 -9.25
C ARG A 158 7.47 5.73 -8.08
N ALA A 159 8.04 5.92 -6.89
CA ALA A 159 7.30 6.36 -5.71
C ALA A 159 6.78 7.79 -5.93
N LEU A 160 7.62 8.68 -6.49
CA LEU A 160 7.22 10.04 -6.85
C LEU A 160 6.11 10.04 -7.91
N ASP A 161 6.22 9.23 -8.98
CA ASP A 161 5.14 9.07 -9.96
C ASP A 161 3.82 8.61 -9.31
N SER A 162 3.91 7.62 -8.41
CA SER A 162 2.74 7.04 -7.72
C SER A 162 2.07 8.05 -6.77
N VAL A 163 2.87 8.84 -6.07
CA VAL A 163 2.44 9.88 -5.11
C VAL A 163 1.85 11.09 -5.84
N VAL A 164 2.49 11.56 -6.91
CA VAL A 164 1.94 12.62 -7.78
C VAL A 164 0.62 12.18 -8.40
N ALA A 165 0.53 10.96 -8.92
CA ALA A 165 -0.72 10.41 -9.44
C ALA A 165 -1.81 10.25 -8.37
N ALA A 166 -1.45 10.06 -7.10
CA ALA A 166 -2.39 10.04 -5.98
C ALA A 166 -2.94 11.44 -5.67
N PHE A 167 -2.08 12.46 -5.52
CA PHE A 167 -2.52 13.85 -5.36
C PHE A 167 -3.35 14.34 -6.56
N ALA A 168 -3.00 13.96 -7.79
CA ALA A 168 -3.73 14.35 -9.00
C ALA A 168 -5.17 13.79 -9.10
N ARG A 169 -5.55 12.86 -8.21
CA ARG A 169 -6.93 12.31 -8.09
C ARG A 169 -7.72 12.89 -6.92
N ARG A 170 -7.17 13.86 -6.18
CA ARG A 170 -7.78 14.47 -5.00
C ARG A 170 -8.30 15.87 -5.32
N GLU A 171 -9.54 16.16 -4.90
CA GLU A 171 -10.14 17.50 -5.05
C GLU A 171 -9.62 18.49 -4.00
N ASP A 172 -9.14 17.99 -2.85
CA ASP A 172 -8.56 18.76 -1.76
C ASP A 172 -7.04 18.96 -1.89
N ALA A 173 -6.41 18.43 -2.95
CA ALA A 173 -4.99 18.62 -3.21
C ALA A 173 -4.70 19.90 -4.01
N PRO A 174 -3.63 20.64 -3.69
CA PRO A 174 -3.20 21.78 -4.50
C PRO A 174 -2.78 21.33 -5.90
N ARG A 175 -2.97 22.19 -6.91
CA ARG A 175 -2.42 21.98 -8.25
C ARG A 175 -0.90 22.15 -8.19
N LEU A 176 -0.17 21.03 -8.15
CA LEU A 176 1.29 21.01 -8.13
C LEU A 176 1.88 20.80 -9.53
N ARG A 177 2.97 21.51 -9.82
CA ARG A 177 3.99 21.09 -10.78
C ARG A 177 5.34 20.96 -10.08
N LEU A 178 5.96 19.80 -10.19
CA LEU A 178 7.24 19.48 -9.57
C LEU A 178 8.37 19.57 -10.60
N ARG A 179 9.55 19.97 -10.17
CA ARG A 179 10.78 20.07 -10.98
C ARG A 179 11.93 19.40 -10.23
N ALA A 180 12.26 18.17 -10.59
CA ALA A 180 13.42 17.46 -10.07
C ALA A 180 14.70 18.08 -10.67
N THR A 181 15.49 18.78 -9.85
CA THR A 181 16.64 19.58 -10.31
C THR A 181 17.89 18.76 -10.62
N ASP A 182 17.94 17.54 -10.10
CA ASP A 182 18.98 16.53 -10.25
C ASP A 182 18.77 15.64 -11.49
N THR A 183 17.53 15.26 -11.79
CA THR A 183 17.18 14.40 -12.94
C THR A 183 16.57 15.16 -14.12
N GLY A 184 16.14 16.40 -13.92
CA GLY A 184 15.49 17.24 -14.94
C GLY A 184 14.02 16.90 -15.22
N ARG A 185 13.40 16.01 -14.43
CA ARG A 185 11.98 15.61 -14.61
C ARG A 185 11.05 16.77 -14.22
N GLU A 186 10.02 17.02 -15.03
CA GLU A 186 8.83 17.76 -14.62
C GLU A 186 7.66 16.79 -14.40
N LEU A 187 6.92 16.97 -13.31
CA LEU A 187 5.76 16.13 -12.95
C LEU A 187 4.58 16.99 -12.49
N GLY A 188 3.39 16.40 -12.44
CA GLY A 188 2.16 17.07 -11.98
C GLY A 188 1.39 17.81 -13.08
N ASN A 189 0.24 18.36 -12.73
CA ASN A 189 -0.74 18.80 -13.71
C ASN A 189 -0.37 20.17 -14.30
N SER A 190 0.22 20.17 -15.50
CA SER A 190 0.07 21.30 -16.41
C SER A 190 -1.39 21.44 -16.82
N GLU A 191 -1.92 22.66 -16.81
CA GLU A 191 -3.30 22.90 -17.23
C GLU A 191 -3.49 22.67 -18.74
N ASP A 192 -4.74 22.41 -19.11
CA ASP A 192 -5.25 22.11 -20.45
C ASP A 192 -4.81 20.77 -21.08
N HIS A 193 -5.48 19.70 -20.64
CA HIS A 193 -5.90 18.66 -21.60
C HIS A 193 -7.15 19.15 -22.35
N GLY A 194 -6.92 20.03 -23.34
CA GLY A 194 -7.92 20.32 -24.36
C GLY A 194 -8.39 19.01 -25.00
N ALA A 195 -9.68 18.91 -25.31
CA ALA A 195 -10.34 17.64 -25.59
C ALA A 195 -9.56 16.79 -26.61
N GLY A 196 -9.03 15.65 -26.14
CA GLY A 196 -8.31 14.68 -26.96
C GLY A 196 -9.26 14.04 -27.97
N GLU A 197 -9.35 14.65 -29.16
CA GLU A 197 -10.22 14.22 -30.24
C GLU A 197 -9.89 12.78 -30.62
N ALA A 198 -10.88 11.89 -30.47
CA ALA A 198 -10.69 10.45 -30.68
C ALA A 198 -10.53 10.17 -32.18
N ALA A 199 -9.27 10.12 -32.63
CA ALA A 199 -8.88 9.84 -34.01
C ALA A 199 -9.24 8.41 -34.45
N ASN A 200 -10.53 8.20 -34.73
CA ASN A 200 -11.06 6.96 -35.30
C ASN A 200 -10.94 6.99 -36.84
N GLU A 201 -9.70 6.96 -37.35
CA GLU A 201 -9.44 6.73 -38.77
C GLU A 201 -9.66 5.24 -39.12
N GLY A 202 -10.93 4.84 -39.14
CA GLY A 202 -11.36 3.54 -39.64
C GLY A 202 -11.20 3.46 -41.16
N GLU A 203 -10.01 3.10 -41.65
CA GLU A 203 -9.78 2.92 -43.09
C GLU A 203 -10.58 1.72 -43.63
N THR A 204 -11.75 2.01 -44.21
CA THR A 204 -12.54 1.02 -44.94
C THR A 204 -11.86 0.65 -46.26
N ARG A 205 -11.55 -0.64 -46.43
CA ARG A 205 -11.26 -1.23 -47.75
C ARG A 205 -12.02 -2.52 -47.94
N ASP A 206 -12.90 -2.52 -48.93
CA ASP A 206 -13.69 -3.68 -49.34
C ASP A 206 -12.80 -4.79 -49.92
N ASN A 207 -13.20 -6.05 -49.68
CA ASN A 207 -13.29 -7.00 -50.78
C ASN A 207 -14.19 -8.19 -50.42
N ALA A 208 -15.25 -8.39 -51.20
CA ALA A 208 -16.16 -9.52 -51.05
C ALA A 208 -15.86 -10.59 -52.11
N LYS A 209 -15.53 -11.82 -51.69
CA LYS A 209 -15.78 -13.01 -52.53
C LYS A 209 -15.84 -14.34 -51.77
N THR A 210 -17.06 -14.78 -51.51
CA THR A 210 -17.51 -16.18 -51.56
C THR A 210 -17.49 -16.69 -53.03
N PRO A 211 -17.55 -18.01 -53.34
CA PRO A 211 -18.34 -19.01 -52.61
C PRO A 211 -17.79 -20.45 -52.49
N ASP A 212 -18.55 -21.23 -51.71
CA ASP A 212 -18.89 -22.66 -51.78
C ASP A 212 -17.84 -23.73 -52.14
N ASN A 213 -17.76 -24.76 -51.30
CA ASN A 213 -18.37 -26.05 -51.69
C ASN A 213 -18.80 -26.90 -50.47
N ASP A 214 -19.81 -27.75 -50.70
CA ASP A 214 -20.32 -28.80 -49.81
C ASP A 214 -19.54 -30.12 -50.03
N GLU A 215 -19.70 -31.09 -49.11
CA GLU A 215 -19.75 -32.56 -49.30
C GLU A 215 -19.48 -33.32 -47.96
N THR A 216 -20.52 -33.40 -47.13
CA THR A 216 -21.05 -34.63 -46.48
C THR A 216 -20.17 -35.85 -46.08
N ARG A 217 -20.50 -36.40 -44.88
CA ARG A 217 -20.51 -37.85 -44.49
C ARG A 217 -19.16 -38.58 -44.26
N ASP A 218 -19.05 -39.69 -43.51
CA ASP A 218 -19.95 -40.44 -42.58
C ASP A 218 -19.10 -41.40 -41.70
N ASN A 219 -19.63 -41.80 -40.52
CA ASN A 219 -19.44 -43.11 -39.84
C ASN A 219 -18.02 -43.57 -39.37
N ASP A 220 -17.82 -44.56 -38.47
CA ASP A 220 -18.56 -45.12 -37.31
C ASP A 220 -17.59 -46.08 -36.53
N GLU A 221 -18.07 -46.72 -35.45
CA GLU A 221 -17.58 -47.93 -34.76
C GLU A 221 -16.30 -47.91 -33.86
N THR A 222 -16.56 -48.21 -32.58
CA THR A 222 -15.69 -48.91 -31.58
C THR A 222 -16.37 -50.29 -31.36
N PRO A 223 -15.74 -51.46 -30.99
CA PRO A 223 -14.71 -51.62 -29.94
C PRO A 223 -13.74 -52.86 -29.99
N GLY A 224 -12.90 -53.03 -28.95
CA GLY A 224 -12.16 -54.27 -28.60
C GLY A 224 -10.90 -53.99 -27.75
N ASN A 225 -10.75 -54.34 -26.46
CA ASN A 225 -10.72 -55.67 -25.79
C ASN A 225 -9.51 -56.52 -26.28
N ARG A 226 -8.53 -57.03 -25.51
CA ARG A 226 -8.40 -57.68 -24.15
C ARG A 226 -6.88 -57.70 -23.76
N GLU A 227 -6.30 -58.07 -22.60
CA GLU A 227 -6.67 -58.45 -21.20
C GLU A 227 -5.39 -58.53 -20.30
N THR A 228 -5.52 -58.90 -19.00
CA THR A 228 -4.52 -59.48 -18.05
C THR A 228 -3.38 -58.62 -17.45
N ARG A 229 -2.90 -58.85 -16.20
CA ARG A 229 -3.42 -59.54 -14.98
C ARG A 229 -2.48 -59.32 -13.77
N GLY A 230 -2.97 -59.44 -12.53
CA GLY A 230 -2.20 -59.43 -11.27
C GLY A 230 -2.86 -58.49 -10.25
N ASP A 231 -3.87 -58.88 -9.47
CA ASP A 231 -4.04 -60.02 -8.54
C ASP A 231 -3.18 -59.87 -7.26
N ASP A 232 -3.78 -59.37 -6.17
CA ASP A 232 -3.54 -59.77 -4.76
C ASP A 232 -4.69 -59.23 -3.87
N GLU A 233 -4.98 -59.88 -2.73
CA GLU A 233 -6.29 -59.81 -2.05
C GLU A 233 -6.42 -58.92 -0.79
N ALA A 234 -7.68 -58.66 -0.39
CA ALA A 234 -8.11 -58.05 0.89
C ALA A 234 -8.32 -59.17 1.96
N PRO A 235 -9.11 -59.07 3.08
CA PRO A 235 -9.98 -58.02 3.64
C PRO A 235 -9.57 -57.61 5.09
N GLY A 236 -10.32 -56.92 5.96
CA GLY A 236 -11.68 -56.36 5.95
C GLY A 236 -11.84 -55.35 7.12
N SER A 237 -12.80 -54.41 7.15
CA SER A 237 -14.26 -54.57 7.36
C SER A 237 -14.69 -54.07 8.75
N GLY A 238 -15.59 -53.08 8.83
CA GLY A 238 -16.14 -52.56 10.09
C GLY A 238 -17.03 -51.32 9.94
N GLU A 239 -18.34 -51.52 9.73
CA GLU A 239 -19.34 -50.43 9.73
C GLU A 239 -19.77 -50.04 11.15
N ALA A 240 -20.10 -48.76 11.35
CA ALA A 240 -21.15 -48.31 12.28
C ALA A 240 -21.74 -46.96 11.81
N ARG A 241 -23.00 -46.68 12.14
CA ARG A 241 -23.76 -45.47 11.74
C ARG A 241 -24.22 -44.68 12.97
N GLY A 242 -24.57 -43.40 12.80
CA GLY A 242 -25.23 -42.60 13.83
C GLY A 242 -25.68 -41.22 13.33
N ASP A 243 -26.98 -41.02 13.20
CA ASP A 243 -27.61 -39.81 12.64
C ASP A 243 -27.90 -38.74 13.72
N GLY A 244 -28.06 -37.45 13.34
CA GLY A 244 -28.75 -36.50 14.24
C GLY A 244 -28.64 -34.98 13.99
N LYS A 245 -29.51 -34.45 13.11
CA LYS A 245 -30.28 -33.18 13.26
C LYS A 245 -29.60 -31.86 13.69
N GLY A 246 -29.76 -30.82 12.84
CA GLY A 246 -30.13 -29.45 13.27
C GLY A 246 -31.67 -29.30 13.43
N PRO A 247 -32.25 -28.09 13.46
CA PRO A 247 -31.68 -26.76 13.15
C PRO A 247 -31.84 -25.74 14.31
N GLY A 248 -31.54 -24.47 14.04
CA GLY A 248 -31.87 -23.33 14.89
C GLY A 248 -31.37 -22.02 14.29
N ASP A 249 -32.27 -21.27 13.65
CA ASP A 249 -32.02 -19.90 13.19
C ASP A 249 -32.16 -18.93 14.38
N ASP A 250 -31.35 -17.88 14.45
CA ASP A 250 -31.69 -16.70 15.27
C ASP A 250 -31.13 -15.40 14.64
N GLU A 251 -31.93 -14.35 14.80
CA GLU A 251 -32.05 -13.18 13.94
C GLU A 251 -30.81 -12.28 13.78
N ALA A 252 -30.56 -11.85 12.53
CA ALA A 252 -29.80 -10.63 12.26
C ALA A 252 -30.68 -9.38 12.50
N ARG A 253 -30.15 -8.37 13.21
CA ARG A 253 -30.66 -6.99 13.18
C ARG A 253 -29.53 -5.98 13.23
N ASP A 254 -29.76 -4.89 12.48
CA ASP A 254 -29.32 -3.52 12.71
C ASP A 254 -27.86 -3.28 13.14
N ASN A 255 -27.00 -2.99 12.16
CA ASN A 255 -25.95 -1.99 12.32
C ASN A 255 -26.34 -0.76 11.50
N ASP A 256 -26.44 0.38 12.18
CA ASP A 256 -26.87 1.69 11.65
C ASP A 256 -25.75 2.40 10.87
N GLU A 257 -26.05 3.52 10.18
CA GLU A 257 -25.05 4.33 9.47
C GLU A 257 -24.14 5.11 10.44
N THR A 258 -23.01 4.52 10.83
CA THR A 258 -21.86 5.30 11.35
C THR A 258 -20.76 5.40 10.31
N ARG A 259 -20.80 6.46 9.50
CA ARG A 259 -19.57 7.06 8.97
C ARG A 259 -18.89 7.77 10.14
N ASP A 260 -17.66 7.40 10.46
CA ASP A 260 -16.75 8.28 11.20
C ASP A 260 -15.32 8.00 10.73
N ASN A 261 -14.49 9.04 10.77
CA ASN A 261 -13.08 8.96 10.38
C ASN A 261 -12.23 8.93 11.66
N ASP A 262 -11.40 7.91 11.84
CA ASP A 262 -10.42 7.90 12.95
C ASP A 262 -9.23 8.81 12.64
N GLU A 263 -9.46 10.11 12.86
CA GLU A 263 -8.39 11.11 12.99
C GLU A 263 -7.47 10.74 14.17
N VAL A 264 -6.16 10.68 13.95
CA VAL A 264 -5.20 10.58 15.08
C VAL A 264 -5.18 11.93 15.83
N PRO A 265 -5.58 11.99 17.11
CA PRO A 265 -5.98 13.26 17.70
C PRO A 265 -4.81 14.12 18.20
N GLY A 266 -4.62 15.26 17.52
CA GLY A 266 -4.48 16.53 18.22
C GLY A 266 -3.07 17.03 18.56
N ASN A 267 -2.48 17.80 17.64
CA ASN A 267 -1.66 18.93 18.07
C ASN A 267 -2.60 20.03 18.61
N ARG A 268 -2.44 20.43 19.89
CA ARG A 268 -3.13 21.59 20.47
C ARG A 268 -2.11 22.60 20.97
N GLU A 269 -2.27 23.83 20.48
CA GLU A 269 -1.40 24.96 20.81
C GLU A 269 -1.45 25.32 22.31
N ALA A 270 -0.31 25.71 22.87
CA ALA A 270 -0.21 26.10 24.26
C ALA A 270 -0.87 27.48 24.50
N ARG A 271 -1.79 27.56 25.45
CA ARG A 271 -2.35 28.83 25.92
C ARG A 271 -1.36 29.55 26.84
N GLY A 272 -1.05 30.81 26.53
CA GLY A 272 -0.41 31.74 27.45
C GLY A 272 -1.44 32.70 28.06
N ASP A 273 -1.42 32.88 29.38
CA ASP A 273 -2.32 33.80 30.07
C ASP A 273 -1.83 35.27 30.00
N GLY A 274 -2.70 36.18 29.56
CA GLY A 274 -2.46 37.63 29.53
C GLY A 274 -3.78 38.40 29.39
N LYS A 275 -4.00 39.46 30.19
CA LYS A 275 -5.37 39.91 30.56
C LYS A 275 -5.72 41.37 30.21
N GLY A 276 -5.88 41.67 28.92
CA GLY A 276 -6.65 42.81 28.34
C GLY A 276 -6.36 44.22 28.89
N PRO A 277 -7.27 45.20 28.69
CA PRO A 277 -8.32 45.31 27.66
C PRO A 277 -8.15 46.57 26.76
N GLY A 278 -8.99 46.72 25.72
CA GLY A 278 -9.10 47.95 24.93
C GLY A 278 -10.10 47.81 23.78
N ASP A 279 -10.96 48.81 23.61
CA ASP A 279 -12.08 48.79 22.67
C ASP A 279 -11.77 49.57 21.38
N ASP A 280 -12.29 49.14 20.22
CA ASP A 280 -12.85 50.03 19.19
C ASP A 280 -13.60 49.25 18.08
N GLU A 281 -14.60 49.88 17.45
CA GLU A 281 -15.35 49.30 16.32
C GLU A 281 -14.68 49.59 14.97
N VAL A 282 -14.48 48.56 14.13
CA VAL A 282 -14.36 48.73 12.67
C VAL A 282 -15.16 47.65 11.95
N ARG A 283 -16.13 48.05 11.12
CA ARG A 283 -16.77 47.16 10.16
C ARG A 283 -15.90 47.06 8.91
N GLY A 284 -15.63 45.83 8.46
CA GLY A 284 -14.94 45.56 7.21
C GLY A 284 -15.68 44.47 6.45
N ASP A 285 -16.51 44.86 5.49
CA ASP A 285 -17.18 43.94 4.57
C ASP A 285 -16.14 43.41 3.56
N GLY A 286 -15.49 42.30 3.91
CA GLY A 286 -14.49 41.63 3.08
C GLY A 286 -15.08 40.42 2.35
N GLU A 287 -15.06 40.45 1.01
CA GLU A 287 -15.44 39.30 0.19
C GLU A 287 -14.51 38.11 0.45
N SER A 288 -15.07 36.93 0.71
CA SER A 288 -14.32 35.68 0.69
C SER A 288 -13.85 35.38 -0.75
N PRO A 289 -12.55 35.35 -1.06
CA PRO A 289 -12.08 35.01 -2.39
C PRO A 289 -12.41 33.54 -2.69
N GLY A 290 -13.15 33.29 -3.77
CA GLY A 290 -13.54 31.95 -4.18
C GLY A 290 -12.34 31.05 -4.49
N GLY A 291 -12.49 29.74 -4.27
CA GLY A 291 -11.43 28.74 -4.39
C GLY A 291 -10.90 28.53 -5.82
N GLY A 292 -10.04 29.43 -6.28
CA GLY A 292 -9.22 29.29 -7.49
C GLY A 292 -7.78 28.93 -7.14
N GLY A 293 -7.54 27.68 -6.72
CA GLY A 293 -6.21 27.20 -6.32
C GLY A 293 -5.21 27.19 -7.48
N GLY A 294 -4.44 28.27 -7.62
CA GLY A 294 -3.45 28.44 -8.69
C GLY A 294 -2.33 27.41 -8.67
N LEU A 295 -1.71 27.19 -9.84
CA LEU A 295 -0.63 26.22 -10.02
C LEU A 295 0.61 26.59 -9.18
N VAL A 296 0.92 25.77 -8.19
CA VAL A 296 2.12 25.86 -7.35
C VAL A 296 3.26 25.12 -8.05
N VAL A 297 4.42 25.77 -8.19
CA VAL A 297 5.63 25.16 -8.76
C VAL A 297 6.64 24.91 -7.64
N VAL A 298 7.04 23.65 -7.46
CA VAL A 298 8.01 23.22 -6.43
C VAL A 298 9.23 22.58 -7.09
N ALA A 299 10.44 22.91 -6.64
CA ALA A 299 11.68 22.45 -7.25
C ALA A 299 12.74 22.05 -6.20
N GLY A 300 13.47 20.96 -6.47
CA GLY A 300 14.57 20.45 -5.65
C GLY A 300 14.98 19.04 -6.09
N ALA A 301 15.79 18.34 -5.30
CA ALA A 301 16.19 16.96 -5.61
C ALA A 301 14.97 16.00 -5.58
N GLU A 302 15.00 14.94 -6.39
CA GLU A 302 13.85 14.04 -6.57
C GLU A 302 13.46 13.32 -5.27
N ALA A 303 14.47 12.98 -4.44
CA ALA A 303 14.28 12.42 -3.10
C ALA A 303 13.64 13.43 -2.12
N SER A 304 14.05 14.69 -2.16
CA SER A 304 13.49 15.76 -1.33
C SER A 304 12.03 16.06 -1.67
N LEU A 305 11.71 16.09 -2.98
CA LEU A 305 10.35 16.24 -3.47
C LEU A 305 9.45 15.09 -2.96
N LEU A 306 9.92 13.84 -3.08
CA LEU A 306 9.20 12.68 -2.55
C LEU A 306 9.03 12.74 -1.03
N ALA A 307 10.08 13.05 -0.27
CA ALA A 307 10.03 13.14 1.18
C ALA A 307 9.04 14.21 1.66
N TRP A 308 9.03 15.38 1.02
CA TRP A 308 8.06 16.44 1.32
C TRP A 308 6.62 16.01 1.04
N LEU A 309 6.36 15.41 -0.12
CA LEU A 309 5.03 14.90 -0.50
C LEU A 309 4.52 13.78 0.42
N MET A 310 5.43 13.03 1.05
CA MET A 310 5.11 11.97 2.03
C MET A 310 5.13 12.46 3.49
N GLY A 311 5.28 13.78 3.73
CA GLY A 311 5.32 14.38 5.07
C GLY A 311 6.59 14.10 5.88
N ARG A 312 7.64 13.55 5.26
CA ARG A 312 8.95 13.23 5.88
C ARG A 312 9.98 14.35 5.74
N SER A 313 9.68 15.41 4.99
CA SER A 313 10.41 16.67 4.97
C SER A 313 9.44 17.84 5.06
N ARG A 314 9.86 18.95 5.67
CA ARG A 314 9.14 20.24 5.62
C ARG A 314 9.34 20.99 4.30
N GLY A 315 10.20 20.49 3.41
CA GLY A 315 10.58 21.18 2.18
C GLY A 315 11.47 22.40 2.41
N GLU A 316 12.24 22.43 3.50
CA GLU A 316 13.17 23.51 3.84
C GLU A 316 14.32 23.65 2.80
N ASP A 317 14.59 22.57 2.05
CA ASP A 317 15.51 22.48 0.92
C ASP A 317 14.83 22.64 -0.46
N LEU A 318 13.50 22.81 -0.50
CA LEU A 318 12.70 22.93 -1.73
C LEU A 318 12.35 24.38 -2.04
N THR A 319 12.63 24.80 -3.27
CA THR A 319 12.13 26.09 -3.79
C THR A 319 10.64 25.97 -4.06
N GLY A 320 9.83 26.85 -3.46
CA GLY A 320 8.38 26.94 -3.71
C GLY A 320 7.48 26.08 -2.81
N ALA A 321 8.03 25.27 -1.90
CA ALA A 321 7.24 24.47 -0.95
C ALA A 321 6.70 25.28 0.26
N ALA A 322 7.30 26.44 0.55
CA ALA A 322 6.97 27.23 1.74
C ALA A 322 5.52 27.72 1.74
N GLY A 323 4.77 27.38 2.80
CA GLY A 323 3.36 27.74 2.96
C GLY A 323 2.37 26.85 2.18
N VAL A 324 2.84 25.80 1.50
CA VAL A 324 1.99 24.86 0.76
C VAL A 324 1.50 23.76 1.70
N THR A 325 0.23 23.82 2.09
CA THR A 325 -0.43 22.70 2.79
C THR A 325 -0.70 21.56 1.82
N LEU A 326 -0.15 20.39 2.11
CA LEU A 326 -0.54 19.13 1.46
C LEU A 326 -1.53 18.38 2.36
N PRO A 327 -2.65 17.85 1.83
CA PRO A 327 -3.46 16.92 2.59
C PRO A 327 -2.69 15.60 2.80
N PHE A 328 -2.87 14.98 3.97
CA PHE A 328 -2.18 13.72 4.29
C PHE A 328 -2.61 12.61 3.33
N LEU A 329 -1.63 11.95 2.69
CA LEU A 329 -1.85 10.67 2.01
C LEU A 329 -1.80 9.54 3.05
N TYR A 330 -2.48 8.43 2.73
CA TYR A 330 -2.84 7.30 3.62
C TYR A 330 -4.10 7.57 4.42
#